data_AF-A0A4Z2JGF5-F1
#
_entry.id   AF-A0A4Z2JGF5-F1
#
_cell.length_a   1.000
_cell.length_b   1.000
_cell.length_c   1.000
_cell.angle_alpha   90.00
_cell.angle_beta   90.00
_cell.angle_gamma   90.00
#
_symmetry.space_group_name_H-M   'P 1'
#
loop_
_entity.id
_entity.type
_entity.pdbx_description
1 polymer ?
#
loop_
_entity_poly.entity_id
_entity_poly.type
_entity_poly.pdbx_seq_one_letter_code
_entity_poly.pdbx_strand_id
1 'polypeptide(L)'
;MSAGNTKQEKEESILDESDDYFKYEEVSLADDWSLTEGVEDLEATVTTIQARAEAGAPSATHHRPLTVDDFLRNFLFQMCMTETLDCFQTEWSEMVQRGLVDTEHVDVVPDVHVENQRLDSELKNAQREGEEYRLAASAGAETLARVQKERDFHRMQHKRVVQEKNRVIEEIRKLKSQCDHYEPALKRSHEKYQAVLKQTMQVALERDKALVQAKSQLLQHAPCCGEAGGEVAGNSPGEPRVKGTDHPGIQPRPPSATSPRSQTQGSE
;
A
#
# COMPACT_ATOMS: atom_id res chain seq x y z
N MET A 1 58.15 17.32 35.19
CA MET A 1 58.41 17.27 33.73
C MET A 1 58.26 15.81 33.33
N SER A 2 57.43 15.34 32.41
CA SER A 2 56.79 15.99 31.26
C SER A 2 55.37 15.46 31.13
N ALA A 3 54.46 16.37 30.78
CA ALA A 3 53.09 16.08 30.38
C ALA A 3 53.05 15.48 28.96
N GLY A 4 52.02 14.68 28.69
CA GLY A 4 51.70 14.17 27.36
C GLY A 4 50.21 13.86 27.27
N ASN A 5 49.39 14.92 27.12
CA ASN A 5 48.00 14.84 26.66
C ASN A 5 47.95 14.28 25.23
N THR A 6 47.04 13.34 24.92
CA THR A 6 46.29 13.42 23.64
C THR A 6 44.94 12.68 23.68
N LYS A 7 43.87 13.47 23.52
CA LYS A 7 42.61 13.22 22.79
C LYS A 7 41.71 12.03 23.14
N GLN A 8 40.61 12.41 23.82
CA GLN A 8 39.26 11.91 23.55
C GLN A 8 38.93 12.00 22.05
N GLU A 9 38.53 10.89 21.45
CA GLU A 9 37.75 10.89 20.22
C GLU A 9 36.26 10.82 20.58
N LYS A 10 35.62 11.95 20.29
CA LYS A 10 34.20 12.19 20.32
C LYS A 10 33.64 11.67 19.00
N GLU A 11 33.12 10.45 18.97
CA GLU A 11 32.29 10.00 17.85
C GLU A 11 30.86 10.51 18.04
N GLU A 12 30.60 11.58 17.31
CA GLU A 12 29.32 12.22 17.09
C GLU A 12 28.69 11.53 15.87
N SER A 13 27.83 10.54 16.09
CA SER A 13 26.95 9.97 15.07
C SER A 13 25.53 10.48 15.31
N ILE A 14 25.22 11.54 14.59
CA ILE A 14 23.92 12.20 14.51
C ILE A 14 22.86 11.21 14.00
N LEU A 15 21.91 10.85 14.85
CA LEU A 15 20.54 10.56 14.45
C LEU A 15 19.62 11.33 15.39
N ASP A 16 19.46 12.62 15.08
CA ASP A 16 18.30 13.39 15.50
C ASP A 16 17.08 12.83 14.73
N GLU A 17 16.60 11.66 15.14
CA GLU A 17 15.27 11.21 14.80
C GLU A 17 14.29 12.04 15.61
N SER A 18 14.01 13.24 15.10
CA SER A 18 12.85 14.04 15.49
C SER A 18 11.64 13.13 15.53
N ASP A 19 11.21 12.83 16.76
CA ASP A 19 10.08 12.04 17.19
C ASP A 19 8.76 12.71 16.78
N ASP A 20 8.55 12.83 15.48
CA ASP A 20 7.26 13.20 14.91
C ASP A 20 6.45 11.91 14.75
N TYR A 21 5.99 11.38 15.89
CA TYR A 21 4.97 10.35 15.98
C TYR A 21 3.65 10.92 15.42
N PHE A 22 3.61 11.10 14.09
CA PHE A 22 2.40 11.49 13.41
C PHE A 22 1.44 10.31 13.43
N LYS A 23 0.35 10.49 14.17
CA LYS A 23 -0.76 9.56 14.28
C LYS A 23 -1.25 9.21 12.88
N TYR A 24 -0.98 7.96 12.47
CA TYR A 24 -1.52 7.39 11.25
C TYR A 24 -3.05 7.48 11.34
N GLU A 25 -3.64 8.21 10.40
CA GLU A 25 -5.08 8.17 10.20
C GLU A 25 -5.36 6.79 9.60
N GLU A 26 -5.94 5.90 10.40
CA GLU A 26 -6.35 4.56 10.01
C GLU A 26 -7.38 4.72 8.88
N VAL A 27 -6.90 4.67 7.64
CA VAL A 27 -7.78 4.54 6.49
C VAL A 27 -8.44 3.20 6.67
N SER A 28 -9.72 3.20 7.03
CA SER A 28 -10.52 1.99 7.06
C SER A 28 -10.35 1.31 5.71
N LEU A 29 -9.62 0.20 5.69
CA LEU A 29 -9.62 -0.78 4.60
C LEU A 29 -10.99 -1.49 4.64
N ALA A 30 -12.07 -0.72 4.56
CA ALA A 30 -13.39 -1.25 4.29
C ALA A 30 -13.35 -1.66 2.82
N ASP A 31 -13.31 -2.98 2.60
CA ASP A 31 -13.51 -3.67 1.33
C ASP A 31 -12.44 -3.42 0.25
N ASP A 32 -11.34 -4.18 0.27
CA ASP A 32 -10.96 -5.02 -0.90
C ASP A 32 -9.70 -5.89 -0.70
N TRP A 33 -9.02 -5.79 0.44
CA TRP A 33 -8.05 -6.83 0.81
C TRP A 33 -8.78 -7.86 1.66
N SER A 34 -9.57 -8.69 0.99
CA SER A 34 -9.90 -10.02 1.50
C SER A 34 -8.58 -10.79 1.63
N LEU A 35 -7.86 -10.50 2.70
CA LEU A 35 -6.89 -11.40 3.28
C LEU A 35 -7.71 -12.63 3.69
N THR A 36 -7.89 -13.57 2.76
CA THR A 36 -8.18 -14.96 3.09
C THR A 36 -6.94 -15.51 3.79
N GLU A 37 -6.63 -14.97 4.96
CA GLU A 37 -5.67 -15.54 5.87
C GLU A 37 -6.51 -16.36 6.81
N GLY A 38 -6.41 -17.68 6.64
CA GLY A 38 -6.93 -18.62 7.59
C GLY A 38 -6.39 -18.20 8.94
N VAL A 39 -7.27 -17.60 9.74
CA VAL A 39 -7.12 -17.52 11.18
C VAL A 39 -7.11 -18.96 11.65
N GLU A 40 -5.93 -19.57 11.60
CA GLU A 40 -5.58 -20.68 12.46
C GLU A 40 -5.93 -20.20 13.86
N ASP A 41 -7.05 -20.73 14.33
CA ASP A 41 -7.64 -20.43 15.61
C ASP A 41 -6.54 -20.49 16.67
N LEU A 42 -6.28 -19.35 17.32
CA LEU A 42 -5.25 -19.23 18.34
C LEU A 42 -5.49 -20.27 19.44
N GLU A 43 -6.76 -20.59 19.72
CA GLU A 43 -7.14 -21.67 20.62
C GLU A 43 -6.70 -23.03 20.08
N ALA A 44 -6.97 -23.37 18.81
CA ALA A 44 -6.43 -24.58 18.17
C ALA A 44 -4.90 -24.66 18.18
N THR A 45 -4.20 -23.54 18.01
CA THR A 45 -2.73 -23.48 18.07
C THR A 45 -2.21 -23.71 19.49
N VAL A 46 -2.85 -23.09 20.50
CA VAL A 46 -2.52 -23.32 21.92
C VAL A 46 -2.82 -24.76 22.32
N THR A 47 -3.93 -25.32 21.86
CA THR A 47 -4.34 -26.70 22.16
C THR A 47 -3.38 -27.71 21.54
N THR A 48 -2.88 -27.46 20.33
CA THR A 48 -1.87 -28.32 19.68
C THR A 48 -0.51 -28.24 20.36
N ILE A 49 -0.08 -27.05 20.80
CA ILE A 49 1.14 -26.87 21.60
C ILE A 49 1.02 -27.61 22.93
N GLN A 50 -0.12 -27.50 23.61
CA GLN A 50 -0.36 -28.14 24.89
C GLN A 50 -0.46 -29.66 24.77
N ALA A 51 -1.14 -30.18 23.75
CA ALA A 51 -1.17 -31.61 23.44
C ALA A 51 0.23 -32.17 23.11
N ARG A 52 1.09 -31.39 22.44
CA ARG A 52 2.48 -31.78 22.18
C ARG A 52 3.34 -31.77 23.45
N ALA A 53 3.09 -30.84 24.37
CA ALA A 53 3.76 -30.80 25.68
C ALA A 53 3.35 -31.99 26.57
N GLU A 54 2.08 -32.39 26.53
CA GLU A 54 1.56 -33.54 27.28
C GLU A 54 1.99 -34.89 26.66
N ALA A 55 2.09 -34.98 25.32
CA ALA A 55 2.64 -36.15 24.63
C ALA A 55 4.16 -36.29 24.77
N GLY A 56 4.85 -35.23 25.18
CA GLY A 56 6.30 -35.19 25.40
C GLY A 56 6.74 -35.59 26.81
N ALA A 57 5.82 -35.89 27.73
CA ALA A 57 6.19 -36.42 29.04
C ALA A 57 6.74 -37.84 28.87
N PRO A 58 8.04 -38.10 29.11
CA PRO A 58 8.55 -39.45 29.04
C PRO A 58 7.88 -40.23 30.17
N SER A 59 6.99 -41.16 29.81
CA SER A 59 6.65 -42.25 30.70
C SER A 59 7.98 -42.80 31.19
N ALA A 60 8.19 -42.79 32.51
CA ALA A 60 9.40 -43.29 33.14
C ALA A 60 9.52 -44.79 32.82
N THR A 61 10.06 -45.09 31.64
CA THR A 61 10.46 -46.42 31.24
C THR A 61 11.61 -46.75 32.16
N HIS A 62 11.32 -47.53 33.19
CA HIS A 62 12.33 -48.28 33.92
C HIS A 62 13.28 -48.88 32.88
N HIS A 63 14.50 -48.32 32.79
CA HIS A 63 15.55 -48.84 31.93
C HIS A 63 15.88 -50.24 32.43
N ARG A 64 15.22 -51.25 31.87
CA ARG A 64 15.70 -52.62 32.00
C ARG A 64 17.10 -52.61 31.38
N PRO A 65 18.14 -53.01 32.12
CA PRO A 65 19.48 -53.03 31.56
C PRO A 65 19.48 -53.94 30.33
N LEU A 66 19.95 -53.42 29.19
CA LEU A 66 20.04 -54.23 27.98
C LEU A 66 21.02 -55.38 28.24
N THR A 67 20.63 -56.59 27.88
CA THR A 67 21.53 -57.74 27.88
C THR A 67 22.48 -57.66 26.68
N VAL A 68 23.64 -58.26 26.80
CA VAL A 68 24.67 -58.24 25.73
C VAL A 68 24.12 -58.78 24.41
N ASP A 69 23.24 -59.78 24.42
CA ASP A 69 22.64 -60.34 23.21
C ASP A 69 21.64 -59.38 22.52
N ASP A 70 20.87 -58.61 23.28
CA ASP A 70 20.02 -57.54 22.73
C ASP A 70 20.85 -56.40 22.14
N PHE A 71 21.97 -56.04 22.78
CA PHE A 71 22.91 -55.07 22.22
C PHE A 71 23.53 -55.55 20.92
N LEU A 72 23.98 -56.80 20.84
CA LEU A 72 24.58 -57.34 19.61
C LEU A 72 23.57 -57.38 18.46
N ARG A 73 22.31 -57.75 18.73
CA ARG A 73 21.22 -57.68 17.74
C ARG A 73 21.01 -56.26 17.24
N ASN A 74 20.88 -55.30 18.16
CA ASN A 74 20.70 -53.89 17.82
C ASN A 74 21.92 -53.31 17.09
N PHE A 75 23.14 -53.68 17.48
CA PHE A 75 24.37 -53.23 16.84
C PHE A 75 24.47 -53.73 15.40
N LEU A 76 24.29 -55.04 15.18
CA LEU A 76 24.33 -55.63 13.84
C LEU A 76 23.23 -55.06 12.94
N PHE A 77 22.04 -54.82 13.50
CA PHE A 77 20.97 -54.12 12.79
C PHE A 77 21.34 -52.68 12.43
N GLN A 78 21.86 -51.92 13.40
CA GLN A 78 22.25 -50.51 13.21
C GLN A 78 23.39 -50.33 12.22
N MET A 79 24.30 -51.31 12.15
CA MET A 79 25.42 -51.36 11.19
C MET A 79 25.02 -52.00 9.85
N CYS A 80 23.74 -52.34 9.66
CA CYS A 80 23.20 -52.97 8.44
C CYS A 80 23.88 -54.31 8.07
N MET A 81 24.36 -55.06 9.06
CA MET A 81 24.98 -56.38 8.89
C MET A 81 23.92 -57.49 8.97
N THR A 82 22.96 -57.49 8.03
CA THR A 82 21.76 -58.33 8.09
C THR A 82 22.05 -59.83 8.00
N GLU A 83 22.99 -60.26 7.14
CA GLU A 83 23.36 -61.68 7.03
C GLU A 83 24.02 -62.19 8.33
N THR A 84 24.89 -61.37 8.93
CA THR A 84 25.52 -61.69 10.23
C THR A 84 24.51 -61.72 11.36
N LEU A 85 23.51 -60.82 11.32
CA LEU A 85 22.41 -60.81 12.28
C LEU A 85 21.57 -62.09 12.19
N ASP A 86 21.23 -62.54 10.98
CA ASP A 86 20.44 -63.77 10.77
C ASP A 86 21.20 -65.02 11.23
N CYS A 87 22.50 -65.12 10.92
CA CYS A 87 23.35 -66.20 11.43
C CYS A 87 23.40 -66.18 12.97
N PHE A 88 23.66 -65.02 13.57
CA PHE A 88 23.72 -64.85 15.02
C PHE A 88 22.40 -65.25 15.69
N GLN A 89 21.26 -64.81 15.16
CA GLN A 89 19.94 -65.15 15.70
C GLN A 89 19.65 -66.65 15.65
N THR A 90 20.04 -67.29 14.55
CA THR A 90 19.85 -68.74 14.35
C THR A 90 20.71 -69.54 15.35
N GLU A 91 22.01 -69.24 15.43
CA GLU A 91 22.95 -69.90 16.33
C GLU A 91 22.59 -69.67 17.81
N TRP A 92 22.23 -68.43 18.17
CA TRP A 92 21.79 -68.08 19.52
C TRP A 92 20.55 -68.86 19.94
N SER A 93 19.54 -68.95 19.06
CA SER A 93 18.31 -69.70 19.32
C SER A 93 18.57 -71.20 19.49
N GLU A 94 19.46 -71.76 18.67
CA GLU A 94 19.88 -73.15 18.77
C GLU A 94 20.63 -73.43 20.08
N MET A 95 21.53 -72.54 20.50
CA MET A 95 22.26 -72.67 21.75
C MET A 95 21.34 -72.58 22.98
N VAL A 96 20.33 -71.69 22.95
CA VAL A 96 19.31 -71.59 24.00
C VAL A 96 18.48 -72.87 24.08
N GLN A 97 18.02 -73.42 22.94
CA GLN A 97 17.23 -74.66 22.90
C GLN A 97 18.01 -75.88 23.41
N ARG A 98 19.32 -75.92 23.17
CA ARG A 98 20.23 -76.97 23.67
C ARG A 98 20.61 -76.78 25.14
N GLY A 99 20.19 -75.69 25.79
CA GLY A 99 20.53 -75.36 27.17
C GLY A 99 22.01 -75.03 27.38
N LEU A 100 22.72 -74.64 26.31
CA LEU A 100 24.14 -74.30 26.35
C LEU A 100 24.39 -72.87 26.85
N VAL A 101 23.34 -72.05 26.91
CA VAL A 101 23.37 -70.67 27.37
C VAL A 101 22.43 -70.55 28.55
N ASP A 102 22.95 -70.01 29.65
CA ASP A 102 22.12 -69.60 30.76
C ASP A 102 21.48 -68.25 30.44
N THR A 103 20.22 -68.30 30.00
CA THR A 103 19.43 -67.11 29.66
C THR A 103 19.14 -66.22 30.87
N GLU A 104 19.32 -66.73 32.10
CA GLU A 104 19.10 -65.96 33.34
C GLU A 104 20.35 -65.18 33.77
N HIS A 105 21.53 -65.56 33.27
CA HIS A 105 22.83 -64.94 33.59
C HIS A 105 23.56 -64.39 32.36
N VAL A 106 22.83 -63.81 31.40
CA VAL A 106 23.46 -63.05 30.32
C VAL A 106 23.94 -61.71 30.88
N ASP A 107 25.22 -61.40 30.66
CA ASP A 107 25.82 -60.15 31.13
C ASP A 107 25.06 -58.92 30.62
N VAL A 108 25.01 -57.90 31.46
CA VAL A 108 24.40 -56.60 31.16
C VAL A 108 25.40 -55.73 30.40
N VAL A 109 24.91 -54.97 29.43
CA VAL A 109 25.71 -53.99 28.68
C VAL A 109 26.23 -52.91 29.63
N PRO A 110 27.54 -52.56 29.57
CA PRO A 110 28.07 -51.50 30.42
C PRO A 110 27.32 -50.18 30.26
N ASP A 111 26.98 -49.55 31.39
CA ASP A 111 26.20 -48.29 31.45
C ASP A 111 26.77 -47.17 30.58
N VAL A 112 28.10 -47.14 30.38
CA VAL A 112 28.79 -46.15 29.53
C VAL A 112 28.31 -46.19 28.08
N HIS A 113 27.98 -47.36 27.53
CA HIS A 113 27.47 -47.47 26.16
C HIS A 113 26.05 -46.94 26.03
N VAL A 114 25.19 -47.27 27.00
CA VAL A 114 23.82 -46.75 27.06
C VAL A 114 23.84 -45.23 27.19
N GLU A 115 24.72 -44.70 28.03
CA GLU A 115 24.86 -43.26 28.22
C GLU A 115 25.39 -42.56 26.96
N ASN A 116 26.37 -43.13 26.25
CA ASN A 116 26.85 -42.57 24.99
C ASN A 116 25.75 -42.54 23.91
N GLN A 117 24.92 -43.58 23.82
CA GLN A 117 23.80 -43.60 22.87
C GLN A 117 22.74 -42.53 23.22
N ARG A 118 22.48 -42.34 24.51
CA ARG A 118 21.59 -41.28 25.01
C ARG A 118 22.13 -39.90 24.64
N LEU A 119 23.41 -39.64 24.92
CA LEU A 119 24.09 -38.38 24.59
C LEU A 119 24.15 -38.11 23.08
N ASP A 120 24.39 -39.13 22.25
CA ASP A 120 24.37 -38.99 20.79
C ASP A 120 22.97 -38.62 20.27
N SER A 121 21.93 -39.21 20.87
CA SER A 121 20.54 -38.87 20.56
C SER A 121 20.19 -37.43 20.97
N GLU A 122 20.62 -37.00 22.16
CA GLU A 122 20.45 -35.61 22.63
C GLU A 122 21.19 -34.62 21.74
N LEU A 123 22.43 -34.94 21.33
CA LEU A 123 23.22 -34.10 20.45
C LEU A 123 22.55 -33.94 19.08
N LYS A 124 22.07 -35.04 18.48
CA LYS A 124 21.32 -34.99 17.22
C LYS A 124 20.03 -34.17 17.33
N ASN A 125 19.33 -34.28 18.46
CA ASN A 125 18.12 -33.49 18.69
C ASN A 125 18.44 -32.01 18.86
N ALA A 126 19.43 -31.65 19.67
CA ALA A 126 19.87 -30.27 19.85
C ALA A 126 20.36 -29.64 18.54
N GLN A 127 21.06 -30.41 17.70
CA GLN A 127 21.46 -29.97 16.36
C GLN A 127 20.25 -29.68 15.48
N ARG A 128 19.27 -30.60 15.44
CA ARG A 128 18.03 -30.41 14.68
C ARG A 128 17.27 -29.16 15.12
N GLU A 129 17.08 -28.99 16.43
CA GLU A 129 16.43 -27.80 16.99
C GLU A 129 17.18 -26.52 16.64
N GLY A 130 18.51 -26.53 16.72
CA GLY A 130 19.34 -25.39 16.33
C GLY A 130 19.17 -25.01 14.85
N GLU A 131 19.09 -26.00 13.95
CA GLU A 131 18.82 -25.79 12.53
C GLU A 131 17.40 -25.25 12.30
N GLU A 132 16.39 -25.77 12.99
CA GLU A 132 15.02 -25.28 12.93
C GLU A 132 14.92 -23.82 13.38
N TYR A 133 15.55 -23.45 14.50
CA TYR A 133 15.61 -22.07 14.97
C TYR A 133 16.33 -21.16 13.99
N ARG A 134 17.42 -21.62 13.37
CA ARG A 134 18.13 -20.84 12.36
C ARG A 134 17.25 -20.55 11.15
N LEU A 135 16.51 -21.54 10.67
CA LEU A 135 15.57 -21.38 9.54
C LEU A 135 14.42 -20.41 9.90
N ALA A 136 13.83 -20.57 11.09
CA ALA A 136 12.78 -19.68 11.58
C ALA A 136 13.29 -18.23 11.71
N ALA A 137 14.50 -18.04 12.25
CA ALA A 137 15.12 -16.73 12.37
C ALA A 137 15.39 -16.09 11.00
N SER A 138 15.87 -16.86 10.01
CA SER A 138 16.06 -16.34 8.65
C SER A 138 14.73 -15.94 7.99
N ALA A 139 13.70 -16.76 8.11
CA ALA A 139 12.37 -16.45 7.56
C ALA A 139 11.75 -15.20 8.23
N GLY A 140 11.94 -15.07 9.55
CA GLY A 140 11.54 -13.88 10.31
C GLY A 140 12.30 -12.63 9.85
N ALA A 141 13.61 -12.72 9.67
CA ALA A 141 14.44 -11.61 9.19
C ALA A 141 14.04 -11.15 7.78
N GLU A 142 13.75 -12.07 6.87
CA GLU A 142 13.25 -11.75 5.53
C GLU A 142 11.89 -11.05 5.58
N THR A 143 10.98 -11.53 6.42
CA THR A 143 9.65 -10.92 6.60
C THR A 143 9.78 -9.51 7.17
N LEU A 144 10.64 -9.31 8.17
CA LEU A 144 10.92 -8.01 8.73
C LEU A 144 11.47 -7.05 7.67
N ALA A 145 12.40 -7.49 6.83
CA ALA A 145 12.94 -6.68 5.74
C ALA A 145 11.85 -6.26 4.73
N ARG A 146 10.92 -7.16 4.39
CA ARG A 146 9.76 -6.83 3.53
C ARG A 146 8.87 -5.77 4.17
N VAL A 147 8.51 -5.95 5.45
CA VAL A 147 7.65 -4.99 6.18
C VAL A 147 8.31 -3.62 6.33
N GLN A 148 9.61 -3.58 6.61
CA GLN A 148 10.36 -2.32 6.69
C GLN A 148 10.36 -1.57 5.36
N LYS A 149 10.57 -2.27 4.25
CA LYS A 149 10.51 -1.66 2.91
C LYS A 149 9.13 -1.09 2.61
N GLU A 150 8.05 -1.80 2.96
CA GLU A 150 6.69 -1.34 2.75
C GLU A 150 6.36 -0.12 3.62
N ARG A 151 6.72 -0.16 4.91
CA ARG A 151 6.61 0.98 5.83
C ARG A 151 7.34 2.21 5.27
N ASP A 152 8.56 2.04 4.78
CA ASP A 152 9.37 3.13 4.24
C ASP A 152 8.78 3.67 2.94
N PHE A 153 8.24 2.80 2.08
CA PHE A 153 7.48 3.18 0.90
C PHE A 153 6.28 4.04 1.28
N HIS A 154 5.41 3.59 2.19
CA HIS A 154 4.26 4.36 2.65
C HIS A 154 4.65 5.71 3.26
N ARG A 155 5.70 5.74 4.09
CA ARG A 155 6.21 6.97 4.69
C ARG A 155 6.67 7.96 3.60
N MET A 156 7.36 7.48 2.57
CA MET A 156 7.79 8.31 1.44
C MET A 156 6.61 8.77 0.58
N GLN A 157 5.62 7.91 0.33
CA GLN A 157 4.42 8.29 -0.42
C GLN A 157 3.61 9.34 0.31
N HIS A 158 3.39 9.16 1.61
CA HIS A 158 2.68 10.15 2.42
C HIS A 158 3.38 11.52 2.36
N LYS A 159 4.71 11.56 2.50
CA LYS A 159 5.49 12.81 2.36
C LYS A 159 5.25 13.48 0.99
N ARG A 160 5.27 12.70 -0.10
CA ARG A 160 4.98 13.22 -1.46
C ARG A 160 3.56 13.77 -1.56
N VAL A 161 2.57 13.04 -1.07
CA VAL A 161 1.16 13.47 -1.10
C VAL A 161 0.96 14.75 -0.30
N VAL A 162 1.59 14.89 0.86
CA VAL A 162 1.52 16.12 1.67
C VAL A 162 2.15 17.30 0.93
N GLN A 163 3.28 17.11 0.24
CA GLN A 163 3.90 18.14 -0.59
C GLN A 163 2.97 18.60 -1.72
N GLU A 164 2.39 17.66 -2.47
CA GLU A 164 1.46 17.96 -3.56
C GLU A 164 0.19 18.63 -3.05
N LYS A 165 -0.37 18.15 -1.92
CA LYS A 165 -1.52 18.78 -1.25
C LYS A 165 -1.21 20.25 -0.93
N ASN A 166 -0.05 20.52 -0.33
CA ASN A 166 0.35 21.87 0.02
C ASN A 166 0.55 22.76 -1.21
N ARG A 167 1.08 22.21 -2.32
CA ARG A 167 1.19 22.93 -3.60
C ARG A 167 -0.18 23.34 -4.13
N VAL A 168 -1.14 22.41 -4.17
CA VAL A 168 -2.50 22.67 -4.65
C VAL A 168 -3.21 23.69 -3.75
N ILE A 169 -3.04 23.59 -2.43
CA ILE A 169 -3.60 24.57 -1.50
C ILE A 169 -3.08 25.99 -1.83
N GLU A 170 -1.79 26.13 -2.14
CA GLU A 170 -1.21 27.42 -2.50
C GLU A 170 -1.74 27.96 -3.83
N GLU A 171 -1.90 27.10 -4.83
CA GLU A 171 -2.55 27.45 -6.10
C GLU A 171 -3.99 27.93 -5.90
N ILE A 172 -4.77 27.27 -5.04
CA ILE A 172 -6.13 27.69 -4.67
C ILE A 172 -6.12 29.06 -4.00
N ARG A 173 -5.18 29.33 -3.08
CA ARG A 173 -5.08 30.65 -2.43
C ARG A 173 -4.77 31.74 -3.44
N LYS A 174 -3.83 31.49 -4.36
CA LYS A 174 -3.48 32.43 -5.42
C LYS A 174 -4.67 32.72 -6.33
N LEU A 175 -5.42 31.68 -6.72
CA LEU A 175 -6.61 31.83 -7.56
C LEU A 175 -7.71 32.63 -6.86
N LYS A 176 -7.97 32.35 -5.59
CA LYS A 176 -8.91 33.14 -4.77
C LYS A 176 -8.52 34.61 -4.73
N SER A 177 -7.25 34.91 -4.45
CA SER A 177 -6.74 36.28 -4.45
C SER A 177 -6.91 36.98 -5.81
N GLN A 178 -6.75 36.26 -6.92
CA GLN A 178 -7.02 36.80 -8.26
C GLN A 178 -8.51 37.08 -8.47
N CYS A 179 -9.41 36.18 -8.04
CA CYS A 179 -10.85 36.40 -8.09
C CYS A 179 -11.26 37.64 -7.30
N ASP A 180 -10.74 37.78 -6.07
CA ASP A 180 -10.99 38.94 -5.20
C ASP A 180 -10.49 40.25 -5.86
N HIS A 181 -9.36 40.19 -6.58
CA HIS A 181 -8.85 41.34 -7.34
C HIS A 181 -9.77 41.76 -8.50
N TYR A 182 -10.40 40.80 -9.19
CA TYR A 182 -11.28 41.09 -10.33
C TYR A 182 -12.71 41.45 -9.93
N GLU A 183 -13.17 41.06 -8.74
CA GLU A 183 -14.52 41.33 -8.23
C GLU A 183 -14.93 42.82 -8.33
N PRO A 184 -14.10 43.81 -7.91
CA PRO A 184 -14.46 45.22 -8.00
C PRO A 184 -14.60 45.73 -9.44
N ALA A 185 -13.87 45.15 -10.39
CA ALA A 185 -13.96 45.53 -11.81
C ALA A 185 -15.28 45.03 -12.41
N LEU A 186 -15.65 43.78 -12.11
CA LEU A 186 -16.94 43.19 -12.46
C LEU A 186 -18.11 44.00 -11.89
N LYS A 187 -18.05 44.34 -10.60
CA LYS A 187 -19.08 45.15 -9.92
C LYS A 187 -19.27 46.50 -10.60
N ARG A 188 -18.18 47.21 -10.90
CA ARG A 188 -18.22 48.50 -11.62
C ARG A 188 -18.83 48.36 -13.02
N SER A 189 -18.49 47.29 -13.75
CA SER A 189 -19.08 47.05 -15.08
C SER A 189 -20.60 46.78 -14.98
N HIS A 190 -21.03 46.03 -13.97
CA HIS A 190 -22.44 45.74 -13.73
C HIS A 190 -23.24 47.01 -13.38
N GLU A 191 -22.70 47.86 -12.49
CA GLU A 191 -23.31 49.14 -12.12
C GLU A 191 -23.48 50.06 -13.35
N LYS A 192 -22.46 50.15 -14.21
CA LYS A 192 -22.53 50.90 -15.47
C LYS A 192 -23.61 50.37 -16.40
N TYR A 193 -23.69 49.04 -16.57
CA TYR A 193 -24.72 48.41 -17.38
C TYR A 193 -26.14 48.76 -16.87
N GLN A 194 -26.36 48.66 -15.55
CA GLN A 194 -27.65 49.04 -14.96
C GLN A 194 -27.97 50.53 -15.16
N ALA A 195 -26.97 51.41 -15.05
CA ALA A 195 -27.17 52.84 -15.26
C ALA A 195 -27.60 53.14 -16.71
N VAL A 196 -26.90 52.55 -17.69
CA VAL A 196 -27.24 52.68 -19.12
C VAL A 196 -28.63 52.11 -19.41
N LEU A 197 -29.00 50.99 -18.79
CA LEU A 197 -30.32 50.40 -18.96
C LEU A 197 -31.43 51.34 -18.46
N LYS A 198 -31.25 51.92 -17.27
CA LYS A 198 -32.19 52.91 -16.70
C LYS A 198 -32.29 54.16 -17.57
N GLN A 199 -31.16 54.69 -18.06
CA GLN A 199 -31.14 55.86 -18.92
C GLN A 199 -31.81 55.58 -20.27
N THR A 200 -31.54 54.43 -20.89
CA THR A 200 -32.20 54.02 -22.14
C THR A 200 -33.72 53.94 -21.96
N MET A 201 -34.19 53.40 -20.84
CA MET A 201 -35.62 53.35 -20.52
C MET A 201 -36.23 54.74 -20.33
N GLN A 202 -35.54 55.67 -19.67
CA GLN A 202 -35.98 57.06 -19.53
C GLN A 202 -36.08 57.77 -20.89
N VAL A 203 -35.05 57.63 -21.73
CA VAL A 203 -35.04 58.21 -23.08
C VAL A 203 -36.17 57.66 -23.95
N ALA A 204 -36.45 56.35 -23.87
CA ALA A 204 -37.57 55.75 -24.59
C ALA A 204 -38.91 56.38 -24.16
N LEU A 205 -39.13 56.55 -22.84
CA LEU A 205 -40.35 57.18 -22.31
C LEU A 205 -40.47 58.66 -22.71
N GLU A 206 -39.37 59.42 -22.68
CA GLU A 206 -39.36 60.83 -23.12
C GLU A 206 -39.68 60.94 -24.61
N ARG A 207 -39.11 60.07 -25.43
CA ARG A 207 -39.36 60.01 -26.87
C ARG A 207 -40.83 59.66 -27.16
N ASP A 208 -41.41 58.71 -26.43
CA ASP A 208 -42.82 58.34 -26.59
C ASP A 208 -43.75 59.48 -26.15
N LYS A 209 -43.43 60.19 -25.05
CA LYS A 209 -44.15 61.41 -24.65
C LYS A 209 -44.08 62.49 -25.72
N ALA A 210 -42.89 62.75 -26.29
CA ALA A 210 -42.71 63.73 -27.35
C ALA A 210 -43.49 63.36 -28.63
N LEU A 211 -43.53 62.08 -28.99
CA LEU A 211 -44.34 61.60 -30.12
C LEU A 211 -45.84 61.78 -29.89
N VAL A 212 -46.34 61.50 -28.67
CA VAL A 212 -47.75 61.76 -28.30
C VAL A 212 -48.07 63.25 -28.39
N GLN A 213 -47.20 64.12 -27.88
CA GLN A 213 -47.36 65.58 -27.97
C GLN A 213 -47.33 66.07 -29.42
N ALA A 214 -46.36 65.64 -30.23
CA ALA A 214 -46.26 65.98 -31.65
C ALA A 214 -47.50 65.52 -32.44
N LYS A 215 -48.00 64.31 -32.17
CA LYS A 215 -49.24 63.80 -32.79
C LYS A 215 -50.47 64.62 -32.37
N SER A 216 -50.57 65.03 -31.11
CA SER A 216 -51.64 65.90 -30.63
C SER A 216 -51.58 67.31 -31.24
N GLN A 217 -50.38 67.89 -31.40
CA GLN A 217 -50.17 69.17 -32.06
C GLN A 217 -50.48 69.12 -33.56
N LEU A 218 -50.13 68.02 -34.24
CA LEU A 218 -50.49 67.78 -35.64
C LEU A 218 -52.01 67.69 -35.84
N LEU A 219 -52.73 67.07 -34.90
CA LEU A 219 -54.19 67.02 -34.89
C LEU A 219 -54.86 68.38 -34.62
N GLN A 220 -54.16 69.32 -33.96
CA GLN A 220 -54.62 70.70 -33.75
C GLN A 220 -54.30 71.64 -34.92
N HIS A 221 -53.34 71.28 -35.78
CA HIS A 221 -52.89 72.05 -36.93
C HIS A 221 -53.31 71.47 -38.29
N ALA A 222 -54.30 70.57 -38.35
CA ALA A 222 -54.86 70.11 -39.61
C ALA A 222 -55.86 71.14 -40.18
N PRO A 223 -55.60 71.79 -41.33
CA PRO A 223 -56.64 72.44 -42.12
C PRO A 223 -57.33 71.39 -43.00
N CYS A 224 -58.65 71.47 -43.08
CA CYS A 224 -59.42 70.83 -44.15
C CYS A 224 -58.87 71.25 -45.52
N CYS A 225 -58.51 70.30 -46.39
CA CYS A 225 -58.86 70.31 -47.82
C CYS A 225 -58.30 69.06 -48.56
N GLY A 226 -59.22 68.32 -49.20
CA GLY A 226 -59.25 67.99 -50.64
C GLY A 226 -58.14 67.18 -51.31
N GLU A 227 -58.56 66.12 -52.01
CA GLU A 227 -57.81 65.16 -52.84
C GLU A 227 -57.08 65.78 -54.07
N ALA A 228 -55.98 65.12 -54.53
CA ALA A 228 -55.83 64.50 -55.87
C ALA A 228 -54.36 64.45 -56.38
N GLY A 229 -53.90 63.23 -56.71
CA GLY A 229 -53.11 62.87 -57.91
C GLY A 229 -51.63 63.28 -58.06
N GLY A 230 -50.76 62.29 -58.31
CA GLY A 230 -49.44 62.51 -58.93
C GLY A 230 -48.41 61.40 -58.68
N GLU A 231 -48.06 60.67 -59.73
CA GLU A 231 -47.25 59.45 -59.77
C GLU A 231 -45.77 59.73 -60.20
N VAL A 232 -44.88 58.76 -59.94
CA VAL A 232 -43.63 58.37 -60.69
C VAL A 232 -42.23 58.63 -60.07
N ALA A 233 -41.58 57.48 -59.79
CA ALA A 233 -40.18 57.03 -59.96
C ALA A 233 -38.99 57.51 -59.08
N GLY A 234 -38.37 56.52 -58.41
CA GLY A 234 -37.03 56.05 -58.74
C GLY A 234 -35.85 56.47 -57.85
N ASN A 235 -35.40 55.58 -56.94
CA ASN A 235 -34.07 54.91 -56.95
C ASN A 235 -33.76 54.21 -55.60
N SER A 236 -33.44 52.92 -55.65
CA SER A 236 -32.45 52.27 -54.75
C SER A 236 -31.03 52.74 -55.16
N PRO A 237 -29.92 52.55 -54.40
CA PRO A 237 -29.65 51.48 -53.44
C PRO A 237 -28.79 51.86 -52.19
N GLY A 238 -28.61 50.91 -51.25
CA GLY A 238 -27.45 50.96 -50.35
C GLY A 238 -27.64 50.26 -48.99
N GLU A 239 -27.57 48.93 -48.96
CA GLU A 239 -27.16 48.20 -47.76
C GLU A 239 -25.67 48.40 -47.50
N PRO A 240 -25.26 48.56 -46.24
CA PRO A 240 -24.00 48.00 -45.78
C PRO A 240 -24.22 47.07 -44.58
N ARG A 241 -24.19 45.78 -44.88
CA ARG A 241 -23.27 44.80 -44.29
C ARG A 241 -23.11 44.85 -42.77
N VAL A 242 -23.88 43.98 -42.10
CA VAL A 242 -23.61 43.49 -40.74
C VAL A 242 -22.21 42.87 -40.71
N LYS A 243 -21.29 43.50 -39.98
CA LYS A 243 -19.96 42.96 -39.70
C LYS A 243 -20.08 42.10 -38.44
N GLY A 244 -20.16 40.79 -38.63
CA GLY A 244 -19.90 39.82 -37.57
C GLY A 244 -18.51 40.10 -37.00
N THR A 245 -18.43 40.20 -35.68
CA THR A 245 -17.16 40.14 -34.96
C THR A 245 -17.17 38.89 -34.12
N ASP A 246 -16.09 38.15 -34.33
CA ASP A 246 -15.85 36.78 -33.93
C ASP A 246 -15.89 36.60 -32.42
N HIS A 247 -16.60 35.56 -32.00
CA HIS A 247 -16.31 34.89 -30.72
C HIS A 247 -15.10 33.99 -30.95
N PRO A 248 -14.02 34.07 -30.14
CA PRO A 248 -13.01 33.03 -30.15
C PRO A 248 -13.60 31.77 -29.52
N GLY A 249 -13.94 30.81 -30.38
CA GLY A 249 -14.30 29.46 -29.98
C GLY A 249 -13.15 28.82 -29.22
N ILE A 250 -13.45 28.40 -27.98
CA ILE A 250 -12.61 27.48 -27.22
C ILE A 250 -12.63 26.14 -27.98
N GLN A 251 -11.52 25.82 -28.65
CA GLN A 251 -11.31 24.45 -29.09
C GLN A 251 -11.02 23.55 -27.87
N PRO A 252 -11.69 22.40 -27.73
CA PRO A 252 -11.24 21.38 -26.79
C PRO A 252 -9.95 20.75 -27.33
N ARG A 253 -8.91 20.78 -26.49
CA ARG A 253 -7.61 20.13 -26.71
C ARG A 253 -7.83 18.61 -26.84
N PRO A 254 -7.28 17.93 -27.86
CA PRO A 254 -7.36 16.47 -27.95
C PRO A 254 -6.47 15.81 -26.87
N PRO A 255 -6.82 14.61 -26.39
CA PRO A 255 -6.01 13.87 -25.42
C PRO A 255 -4.69 13.47 -26.06
N SER A 256 -3.59 13.73 -25.35
CA SER A 256 -2.26 13.25 -25.70
C SER A 256 -2.23 11.73 -25.69
N ALA A 257 -2.05 11.14 -26.86
CA ALA A 257 -1.72 9.73 -27.01
C ALA A 257 -0.32 9.47 -26.44
N THR A 258 -0.25 8.73 -25.35
CA THR A 258 0.98 8.15 -24.83
C THR A 258 1.34 6.95 -25.71
N SER A 259 2.34 7.09 -26.57
CA SER A 259 2.93 5.93 -27.26
C SER A 259 3.82 5.14 -26.28
N PRO A 260 3.79 3.80 -26.33
CA PRO A 260 4.60 2.95 -25.47
C PRO A 260 6.05 2.91 -25.94
N ARG A 261 7.00 3.09 -25.01
CA ARG A 261 8.43 2.92 -25.27
C ARG A 261 8.84 1.48 -24.96
N SER A 262 9.11 0.76 -26.05
CA SER A 262 10.01 -0.38 -26.25
C SER A 262 10.62 -1.04 -25.01
N GLN A 263 10.22 -2.29 -24.76
CA GLN A 263 11.04 -3.28 -24.07
C GLN A 263 12.18 -3.69 -25.01
N THR A 264 13.42 -3.41 -24.63
CA THR A 264 14.61 -4.06 -25.17
C THR A 264 14.85 -5.34 -24.39
N GLN A 265 14.84 -6.46 -25.10
CA GLN A 265 15.40 -7.73 -24.65
C GLN A 265 16.88 -7.54 -24.28
N GLY A 266 17.26 -8.02 -23.10
CA GLY A 266 18.64 -8.24 -22.71
C GLY A 266 18.77 -9.70 -22.27
N SER A 267 19.37 -10.50 -23.14
CA SER A 267 19.90 -11.81 -22.82
C SER A 267 21.22 -11.63 -22.08
N GLU A 268 21.35 -12.25 -20.92
CA GLU A 268 22.50 -13.01 -20.41
C GLU A 268 22.13 -13.65 -19.06
#